data_AF-A0A1D2AIW3-F1
#
_entry.id   AF-A0A1D2AIW3-F1
#
_cell.length_a   1.000
_cell.length_b   1.000
_cell.length_c   1.000
_cell.angle_alpha   90.00
_cell.angle_beta   90.00
_cell.angle_gamma   90.00
#
_symmetry.space_group_name_H-M   'P 1'
#
loop_
_entity.id
_entity.type
_entity.pdbx_description
1 polymer ?
#
loop_
_entity_poly.entity_id
_entity_poly.type
_entity_poly.pdbx_seq_one_letter_code
_entity_poly.pdbx_strand_id
1 'polypeptide(L)'
;AGPKEFCDDMVTDTVKLMSKDWKNAENIVQGLAPAEEATIRLQSEQLVMGDFLGVWLKCRMETAKVDSTVASALVSSINKRQKALLENDIVCAAIYLDHRYRVLLAESEKDRAIQRLCSVWRTLQRVLGNPEGESSHVRDMPDLSEPHCDQDDL
;
A
#
# COMPACT_ATOMS: atom_id res chain seq x y z
N ALA A 1 -26.82 7.75 -8.45
CA ALA A 1 -27.16 8.30 -9.77
C ALA A 1 -26.08 7.86 -10.74
N GLY A 2 -26.47 7.34 -11.91
CA GLY A 2 -25.53 7.01 -12.99
C GLY A 2 -24.98 8.29 -13.65
N PRO A 3 -23.91 8.19 -14.47
CA PRO A 3 -23.27 9.34 -15.11
C PRO A 3 -24.23 10.11 -16.03
N LYS A 4 -25.22 9.42 -16.63
CA LYS A 4 -26.26 10.07 -17.43
C LYS A 4 -27.19 10.94 -16.59
N GLU A 5 -27.72 10.39 -15.50
CA GLU A 5 -28.61 11.11 -14.57
C GLU A 5 -27.91 12.33 -13.98
N PHE A 6 -26.63 12.18 -13.60
CA PHE A 6 -25.82 13.30 -13.12
C PHE A 6 -25.68 14.41 -14.17
N CYS A 7 -25.40 14.06 -15.43
CA CYS A 7 -25.28 15.05 -16.51
C CYS A 7 -26.62 15.72 -16.85
N ASP A 8 -27.72 14.98 -16.84
CA ASP A 8 -29.06 15.52 -17.11
C ASP A 8 -29.48 16.51 -15.99
N ASP A 9 -29.05 16.30 -14.75
CA ASP A 9 -29.31 17.20 -13.61
C ASP A 9 -28.38 18.44 -13.57
N MET A 10 -27.15 18.33 -14.09
CA MET A 10 -26.10 19.35 -13.93
C MET A 10 -25.83 20.19 -15.18
N VAL A 11 -26.22 19.74 -16.37
CA VAL A 11 -25.93 20.43 -17.63
C VAL A 11 -27.20 21.02 -18.23
N THR A 12 -27.25 22.35 -18.34
CA THR A 12 -28.40 23.10 -18.88
C THR A 12 -28.60 22.91 -20.39
N ASP A 13 -27.56 22.51 -21.12
CA ASP A 13 -27.60 22.14 -22.53
C ASP A 13 -27.55 20.62 -22.69
N THR A 14 -28.48 20.05 -23.46
CA THR A 14 -28.58 18.59 -23.64
C THR A 14 -27.30 18.01 -24.28
N VAL A 15 -26.54 17.26 -23.50
CA VAL A 15 -25.39 16.46 -23.97
C VAL A 15 -25.90 15.32 -24.86
N LYS A 16 -25.69 15.42 -26.17
CA LYS A 16 -26.12 14.41 -27.15
C LYS A 16 -25.07 13.30 -27.30
N LEU A 17 -24.94 12.46 -26.29
CA LEU A 17 -24.12 11.25 -26.35
C LEU A 17 -24.91 10.05 -26.83
N MET A 18 -24.27 9.17 -27.59
CA MET A 18 -24.87 7.91 -28.01
C MET A 18 -24.90 6.91 -26.85
N SER A 19 -25.77 5.89 -26.91
CA SER A 19 -25.85 4.86 -25.88
C SER A 19 -24.50 4.17 -25.60
N LYS A 20 -23.65 4.02 -26.62
CA LYS A 20 -22.30 3.46 -26.46
C LYS A 20 -21.39 4.35 -25.62
N ASP A 21 -21.54 5.67 -25.71
CA ASP A 21 -20.70 6.62 -24.99
C ASP A 21 -21.10 6.64 -23.52
N TRP A 22 -22.41 6.57 -23.23
CA TRP A 22 -22.91 6.39 -21.86
C TRP A 22 -22.45 5.08 -21.24
N LYS A 23 -22.45 3.98 -22.02
CA LYS A 23 -21.90 2.70 -21.55
C LYS A 23 -20.41 2.79 -21.25
N ASN A 24 -19.64 3.50 -22.07
CA ASN A 24 -18.22 3.73 -21.80
C ASN A 24 -18.01 4.58 -20.55
N ALA A 25 -18.81 5.62 -20.35
CA ALA A 25 -18.79 6.45 -19.14
C ALA A 25 -19.09 5.62 -17.88
N GLU A 26 -20.11 4.77 -17.94
CA GLU A 26 -20.45 3.84 -16.86
C GLU A 26 -19.27 2.91 -16.53
N ASN A 27 -18.63 2.32 -17.56
CA ASN A 27 -17.46 1.47 -17.38
C ASN A 27 -16.28 2.21 -16.72
N ILE A 28 -16.10 3.50 -17.03
CA ILE A 28 -15.08 4.34 -16.39
C ILE A 28 -15.41 4.55 -14.92
N VAL A 29 -16.66 4.97 -14.62
CA VAL A 29 -17.11 5.21 -13.24
C VAL A 29 -16.98 3.95 -12.40
N GLN A 30 -17.44 2.81 -12.90
CA GLN A 30 -17.31 1.52 -12.23
C GLN A 30 -15.85 1.11 -12.03
N GLY A 31 -14.99 1.35 -13.02
CA GLY A 31 -13.56 1.06 -12.91
C GLY A 31 -12.83 1.95 -11.88
N LEU A 32 -13.34 3.15 -11.62
CA LEU A 32 -12.76 4.11 -10.67
C LEU A 32 -13.36 4.01 -9.26
N ALA A 33 -14.54 3.43 -9.10
CA ALA A 33 -15.22 3.31 -7.81
C ALA A 33 -14.34 2.67 -6.69
N PRO A 34 -13.53 1.63 -6.94
CA PRO A 34 -12.61 1.11 -5.92
C PRO A 34 -11.56 2.13 -5.47
N ALA A 35 -11.08 2.98 -6.38
CA ALA A 35 -10.10 4.01 -6.09
C ALA A 35 -10.71 5.19 -5.33
N GLU A 36 -11.96 5.55 -5.63
CA GLU A 36 -12.74 6.53 -4.86
C GLU A 36 -12.86 6.09 -3.40
N GLU A 37 -13.39 4.89 -3.17
CA GLU A 37 -13.57 4.29 -1.84
C GLU A 37 -12.24 4.16 -1.09
N ALA A 38 -11.17 3.79 -1.79
CA ALA A 38 -9.83 3.75 -1.21
C ALA A 38 -9.36 5.15 -0.80
N THR A 39 -9.57 6.17 -1.64
CA THR A 39 -9.15 7.55 -1.36
C THR A 39 -9.84 8.10 -0.11
N ILE A 40 -11.13 7.84 0.06
CA ILE A 40 -11.87 8.23 1.28
C ILE A 40 -11.24 7.61 2.53
N ARG A 41 -10.91 6.30 2.49
CA ARG A 41 -10.23 5.64 3.62
C ARG A 41 -8.83 6.17 3.88
N LEU A 42 -8.07 6.47 2.82
CA LEU A 42 -6.71 6.98 2.90
C LEU A 42 -6.63 8.41 3.46
N GLN A 43 -7.76 9.14 3.46
CA GLN A 43 -7.87 10.46 4.09
C GLN A 43 -8.16 10.40 5.60
N SER A 44 -8.19 9.21 6.21
CA SER A 44 -8.36 9.06 7.66
C SER A 44 -7.15 9.58 8.46
N GLU A 45 -7.40 10.18 9.62
CA GLU A 45 -6.39 10.92 10.40
C GLU A 45 -5.28 10.06 11.02
N GLN A 46 -5.52 8.76 11.23
CA GLN A 46 -4.59 7.83 11.90
C GLN A 46 -4.21 6.66 11.00
N LEU A 47 -3.79 6.95 9.77
CA LEU A 47 -3.41 5.92 8.82
C LEU A 47 -1.98 5.40 9.09
N VAL A 48 -1.87 4.22 9.69
CA VAL A 48 -0.58 3.51 9.79
C VAL A 48 -0.24 2.80 8.49
N MET A 49 1.05 2.49 8.27
CA MET A 49 1.53 1.90 7.02
C MET A 49 0.83 0.58 6.65
N GLY A 50 0.51 -0.25 7.65
CA GLY A 50 -0.25 -1.47 7.44
C GLY A 50 -1.69 -1.22 6.95
N ASP A 51 -2.36 -0.21 7.50
CA ASP A 51 -3.72 0.14 7.10
C ASP A 51 -3.74 0.74 5.70
N PHE A 52 -2.76 1.58 5.36
CA PHE A 52 -2.50 1.99 3.97
C PHE A 52 -2.40 0.77 3.05
N LEU A 53 -1.57 -0.22 3.41
CA LEU A 53 -1.33 -1.38 2.54
C LEU A 53 -2.58 -2.25 2.41
N GLY A 54 -3.36 -2.41 3.47
CA GLY A 54 -4.65 -3.09 3.42
C GLY A 54 -5.63 -2.42 2.45
N VAL A 55 -5.76 -1.10 2.53
CA VAL A 55 -6.61 -0.31 1.62
C VAL A 55 -6.09 -0.42 0.18
N TRP A 56 -4.78 -0.34 -0.02
CA TRP A 56 -4.13 -0.47 -1.33
C TRP A 56 -4.40 -1.84 -1.98
N LEU A 57 -4.22 -2.93 -1.24
CA LEU A 57 -4.46 -4.28 -1.72
C LEU A 57 -5.94 -4.50 -2.05
N LYS A 58 -6.84 -4.03 -1.18
CA LYS A 58 -8.29 -4.08 -1.42
C LYS A 58 -8.67 -3.32 -2.70
N CYS A 59 -8.18 -2.09 -2.87
CA CYS A 59 -8.41 -1.28 -4.07
C CYS A 59 -8.01 -2.05 -5.33
N ARG A 60 -6.80 -2.64 -5.34
CA ARG A 60 -6.31 -3.44 -6.46
C ARG A 60 -7.22 -4.63 -6.75
N MET A 61 -7.60 -5.38 -5.72
CA MET A 61 -8.42 -6.60 -5.85
C MET A 61 -9.83 -6.27 -6.36
N GLU A 62 -10.47 -5.24 -5.82
CA GLU A 62 -11.81 -4.82 -6.27
C GLU A 62 -11.76 -4.25 -7.69
N THR A 63 -10.74 -3.46 -8.04
CA THR A 63 -10.55 -2.98 -9.42
C THR A 63 -10.38 -4.15 -10.40
N ALA A 64 -9.64 -5.19 -10.02
CA ALA A 64 -9.42 -6.36 -10.86
C ALA A 64 -10.70 -7.19 -11.13
N LYS A 65 -11.77 -7.01 -10.35
CA LYS A 65 -13.07 -7.65 -10.60
C LYS A 65 -13.91 -6.95 -11.66
N VAL A 66 -13.56 -5.71 -12.02
CA VAL A 66 -14.29 -4.93 -13.01
C VAL A 66 -13.78 -5.28 -14.41
N ASP A 67 -14.65 -5.85 -15.24
CA ASP A 67 -14.33 -6.21 -16.62
C ASP A 67 -14.39 -4.97 -17.53
N SER A 68 -13.35 -4.15 -17.49
CA SER A 68 -13.18 -3.02 -18.39
C SER A 68 -11.72 -2.74 -18.71
N THR A 69 -11.47 -2.17 -19.89
CA THR A 69 -10.12 -1.75 -20.31
C THR A 69 -9.49 -0.76 -19.32
N VAL A 70 -10.32 0.13 -18.75
CA VAL A 70 -9.89 1.13 -17.77
C VAL A 70 -9.47 0.47 -16.47
N ALA A 71 -10.26 -0.46 -15.95
CA ALA A 71 -9.94 -1.21 -14.74
C ALA A 71 -8.64 -2.02 -14.90
N SER A 72 -8.46 -2.70 -16.03
CA SER A 72 -7.23 -3.44 -16.34
C SER A 72 -5.98 -2.54 -16.41
N ALA A 73 -6.10 -1.37 -17.06
CA ALA A 73 -5.03 -0.37 -17.09
C ALA A 73 -4.72 0.19 -15.70
N LEU A 74 -5.74 0.38 -14.87
CA LEU A 74 -5.58 0.85 -13.50
C LEU A 74 -4.87 -0.19 -12.63
N VAL A 75 -5.26 -1.47 -12.67
CA VAL A 75 -4.57 -2.56 -11.96
C VAL A 75 -3.09 -2.64 -12.36
N SER A 76 -2.79 -2.49 -13.65
CA SER A 76 -1.41 -2.46 -14.14
C SER A 76 -0.61 -1.30 -13.55
N SER A 77 -1.25 -0.12 -13.46
CA SER A 77 -0.66 1.08 -12.87
C SER A 77 -0.46 0.95 -11.36
N ILE A 78 -1.42 0.38 -10.64
CA ILE A 78 -1.34 0.08 -9.21
C ILE A 78 -0.18 -0.87 -8.94
N ASN A 79 -0.04 -1.95 -9.71
CA ASN A 79 1.08 -2.89 -9.55
C ASN A 79 2.43 -2.23 -9.82
N LYS A 80 2.54 -1.41 -10.87
CA LYS A 80 3.76 -0.66 -11.15
C LYS A 80 4.12 0.27 -9.99
N ARG A 81 3.14 0.99 -9.45
CA ARG A 81 3.35 1.89 -8.32
C ARG A 81 3.70 1.15 -7.03
N GLN A 82 3.11 -0.02 -6.80
CA GLN A 82 3.43 -0.87 -5.65
C GLN A 82 4.90 -1.31 -5.67
N LYS A 83 5.42 -1.72 -6.83
CA LYS A 83 6.86 -2.04 -6.97
C LYS A 83 7.74 -0.86 -6.59
N ALA A 84 7.42 0.33 -7.11
CA ALA A 84 8.14 1.56 -6.77
C ALA A 84 8.01 1.96 -5.28
N LEU A 85 6.91 1.59 -4.60
CA LEU A 85 6.79 1.79 -3.15
C LEU A 85 7.72 0.85 -2.38
N LEU A 86 7.82 -0.41 -2.80
CA LEU A 86 8.70 -1.41 -2.19
C LEU A 86 10.18 -1.22 -2.55
N GLU A 87 10.52 -0.29 -3.46
CA GLU A 87 11.90 0.15 -3.65
C GLU A 87 12.39 1.03 -2.49
N ASN A 88 11.49 1.59 -1.67
CA ASN A 88 11.84 2.42 -0.52
C ASN A 88 12.00 1.56 0.75
N ASP A 89 13.23 1.49 1.27
CA ASP A 89 13.54 0.68 2.45
C ASP A 89 12.78 1.11 3.73
N ILE A 90 12.38 2.38 3.85
CA ILE A 90 11.56 2.85 4.97
C ILE A 90 10.15 2.24 4.88
N VAL A 91 9.59 2.17 3.67
CA VAL A 91 8.30 1.55 3.42
C VAL A 91 8.38 0.04 3.69
N CYS A 92 9.43 -0.64 3.20
CA CYS A 92 9.65 -2.05 3.51
C CYS A 92 9.81 -2.29 5.01
N ALA A 93 10.59 -1.48 5.72
CA ALA A 93 10.74 -1.56 7.17
C ALA A 93 9.41 -1.41 7.90
N ALA A 94 8.58 -0.43 7.52
CA ALA A 94 7.28 -0.21 8.14
C ALA A 94 6.30 -1.37 7.85
N ILE A 95 6.31 -1.95 6.64
CA ILE A 95 5.51 -3.13 6.31
C ILE A 95 6.02 -4.37 7.06
N TYR A 96 7.34 -4.54 7.18
CA TYR A 96 7.95 -5.67 7.87
C TYR A 96 7.55 -5.75 9.35
N LEU A 97 7.39 -4.59 10.00
CA LEU A 97 6.92 -4.51 11.39
C LEU A 97 5.44 -4.91 11.56
N ASP A 98 4.63 -4.85 10.50
CA ASP A 98 3.25 -5.31 10.54
C ASP A 98 3.19 -6.80 10.16
N HIS A 99 2.97 -7.65 11.16
CA HIS A 99 2.92 -9.10 10.98
C HIS A 99 1.89 -9.54 9.93
N ARG A 100 0.81 -8.79 9.72
CA ARG A 100 -0.26 -9.13 8.77
C ARG A 100 0.25 -9.10 7.33
N TYR A 101 1.22 -8.22 7.05
CA TYR A 101 1.70 -7.96 5.69
C TYR A 101 3.17 -8.32 5.49
N ARG A 102 3.92 -8.62 6.54
CA ARG A 102 5.30 -9.11 6.46
C ARG A 102 5.45 -10.31 5.51
N VAL A 103 4.47 -11.21 5.48
CA VAL A 103 4.45 -12.39 4.59
C VAL A 103 4.40 -12.02 3.10
N LEU A 104 3.98 -10.80 2.76
CA LEU A 104 3.87 -10.33 1.39
C LEU A 104 5.19 -9.78 0.82
N LEU A 105 6.18 -9.56 1.69
CA LEU A 105 7.52 -9.11 1.28
C LEU A 105 8.35 -10.29 0.77
N ALA A 106 9.11 -10.08 -0.30
CA ALA A 106 10.14 -11.00 -0.72
C ALA A 106 11.32 -11.00 0.28
N GLU A 107 12.13 -12.07 0.30
CA GLU A 107 13.27 -12.17 1.24
C GLU A 107 14.25 -11.00 1.10
N SER A 108 14.58 -10.58 -0.12
CA SER A 108 15.44 -9.41 -0.35
C SER A 108 14.83 -8.09 0.16
N GLU A 109 13.50 -7.97 0.19
CA GLU A 109 12.80 -6.82 0.76
C GLU A 109 12.83 -6.86 2.30
N LYS A 110 12.72 -8.06 2.89
CA LYS A 110 12.86 -8.28 4.33
C LYS A 110 14.28 -7.95 4.80
N ASP A 111 15.30 -8.36 4.07
CA ASP A 111 16.71 -8.06 4.41
C ASP A 111 16.96 -6.55 4.43
N ARG A 112 16.51 -5.84 3.39
CA ARG A 112 16.61 -4.37 3.33
C ARG A 112 15.84 -3.69 4.45
N ALA A 113 14.65 -4.20 4.77
CA ALA A 113 13.85 -3.72 5.90
C ALA A 113 14.61 -3.85 7.23
N ILE A 114 15.18 -5.03 7.51
CA ILE A 114 15.97 -5.27 8.74
C ILE A 114 17.17 -4.33 8.80
N GLN A 115 17.94 -4.21 7.72
CA GLN A 115 19.08 -3.30 7.66
C GLN A 115 18.67 -1.85 7.94
N ARG A 116 17.53 -1.42 7.40
CA ARG A 116 16.99 -0.08 7.63
C ARG A 116 16.57 0.11 9.08
N LEU A 117 15.88 -0.85 9.69
CA LEU A 117 15.48 -0.81 11.10
C LEU A 117 16.70 -0.71 12.02
N CYS A 118 17.75 -1.51 11.78
CA CYS A 118 19.01 -1.43 12.52
C CYS A 118 19.67 -0.05 12.40
N SER A 119 19.66 0.55 11.20
CA SER A 119 20.18 1.90 10.98
C SER A 119 19.37 2.98 11.72
N VAL A 120 18.04 2.88 11.69
CA VAL A 120 17.15 3.78 12.45
C VAL A 120 17.40 3.64 13.95
N TRP A 121 17.51 2.43 14.47
CA TRP A 121 17.81 2.17 15.88
C TRP A 121 19.13 2.81 16.32
N ARG A 122 20.23 2.57 15.58
CA ARG A 122 21.52 3.22 15.87
C ARG A 122 21.45 4.74 15.81
N THR A 123 20.58 5.29 14.97
CA THR A 123 20.36 6.74 14.88
C THR A 123 19.59 7.26 16.08
N LEU A 124 18.52 6.57 16.49
CA LEU A 124 17.78 6.87 17.71
C LEU A 124 18.68 6.83 18.95
N GLN A 125 19.55 5.82 19.06
CA GLN A 125 20.52 5.75 20.16
C GLN A 125 21.47 6.94 20.21
N ARG A 126 21.90 7.48 19.06
CA ARG A 126 22.75 8.68 19.02
C ARG A 126 21.99 9.95 19.40
N VAL A 127 20.73 10.06 18.99
CA VAL A 127 19.88 11.23 19.27
C VAL A 127 19.40 11.24 20.72
N LEU A 128 19.00 10.08 21.26
CA LEU A 128 18.47 9.91 22.61
C LEU A 128 19.56 9.65 23.65
N GLY A 129 20.68 9.03 23.24
CA GLY A 129 21.84 8.73 24.08
C GLY A 129 22.82 9.89 24.22
N ASN A 130 22.45 11.10 23.78
CA ASN A 130 23.19 12.32 24.08
C ASN A 130 22.35 13.32 24.89
N PRO A 131 21.96 13.02 26.15
CA PRO A 131 21.56 14.08 27.07
C PRO A 131 22.76 14.89 27.58
N GLU A 132 23.96 14.32 27.69
CA GLU A 132 25.24 14.97 27.98
C GLU A 132 26.30 13.87 27.89
N GLY A 133 27.51 14.18 27.41
CA GLY A 133 28.48 13.15 27.03
C GLY A 133 28.90 12.25 28.18
N GLU A 134 28.86 10.92 27.96
CA GLU A 134 29.79 9.97 28.58
C GLU A 134 29.71 8.58 27.93
N SER A 135 30.80 7.83 28.07
CA SER A 135 31.33 6.78 27.20
C SER A 135 30.68 5.38 27.31
N SER A 136 30.65 4.70 26.15
CA SER A 136 30.83 3.25 25.89
C SER A 136 30.07 2.19 26.73
N HIS A 137 29.04 1.59 26.15
CA HIS A 137 28.91 0.12 26.12
C HIS A 137 27.97 -0.34 24.99
N VAL A 138 28.53 -1.02 23.99
CA VAL A 138 27.78 -1.71 22.94
C VAL A 138 27.04 -2.87 23.61
N ARG A 139 25.70 -2.84 23.63
CA ARG A 139 24.91 -4.02 23.96
C ARG A 139 24.45 -4.66 22.67
N ASP A 140 24.76 -5.95 22.55
CA ASP A 140 24.49 -6.78 21.39
C ASP A 140 23.02 -6.75 20.96
N MET A 141 22.84 -6.73 19.65
CA MET A 141 21.54 -6.85 19.00
C MET A 141 21.04 -8.29 19.16
N PRO A 142 19.76 -8.54 19.50
CA PRO A 142 19.21 -9.89 19.49
C PRO A 142 19.28 -10.46 18.07
N ASP A 143 19.91 -11.63 17.95
CA ASP A 143 19.94 -12.41 16.71
C ASP A 143 18.52 -12.87 16.39
N LEU A 144 17.98 -12.40 15.25
CA LEU A 144 16.66 -12.77 14.72
C LEU A 144 16.78 -13.76 13.54
N SER A 145 17.83 -14.60 13.52
CA SER A 145 17.90 -15.73 12.62
C SER A 145 16.89 -16.83 13.00
N GLU A 146 15.72 -16.71 12.37
CA GLU A 146 14.76 -17.73 11.88
C GLU A 146 14.30 -18.93 12.74
N PRO A 147 13.04 -19.37 12.54
CA PRO A 147 12.44 -20.43 13.34
C PRO A 147 13.03 -21.80 13.00
N HIS A 148 13.26 -22.59 14.05
CA HIS A 148 13.61 -24.01 13.97
C HIS A 148 12.51 -24.74 13.18
N CYS A 149 12.87 -25.24 12.00
CA CYS A 149 12.04 -26.20 11.28
C CYS A 149 12.20 -27.52 12.03
N ASP A 150 11.26 -27.82 12.92
CA ASP A 150 11.19 -29.13 13.58
C ASP A 150 11.04 -30.19 12.50
N GLN A 151 11.99 -31.12 12.49
CA GLN A 151 12.01 -32.28 11.62
C GLN A 151 10.81 -33.18 11.92
N ASP A 152 10.14 -33.61 10.85
CA ASP A 152 9.17 -34.68 10.86
C ASP A 152 9.76 -35.94 11.52
N ASP A 153 9.13 -36.41 12.59
CA ASP A 153 9.21 -37.79 13.05
C ASP A 153 7.77 -38.34 13.20
N LEU A 154 7.50 -39.40 12.43
CA LEU A 154 6.36 -40.35 12.39
C LEU A 154 5.13 -40.01 11.53
#